data_AF-A0A8W8LNC7-F1
#
_entry.id   AF-A0A8W8LNC7-F1
#
_cell.length_a   1.000
_cell.length_b   1.000
_cell.length_c   1.000
_cell.angle_alpha   90.00
_cell.angle_beta   90.00
_cell.angle_gamma   90.00
#
_symmetry.space_group_name_H-M   'P 1'
#
loop_
_entity.id
_entity.type
_entity.pdbx_description
1 polymer ?
#
loop_
_entity_poly.entity_id
_entity_poly.type
_entity_poly.pdbx_seq_one_letter_code
_entity_poly.pdbx_strand_id
1 'polypeptide(L)'
;MRVVDKGLTLDMINDLYISHARCKCQLADFEIKSETKWGLGWSWTFGCKRCNFISKPYKLYHEVPSEHCGRKAAEMNLGIQTGLYQTPLGNDQARLILACTGIPPPARGITSRHKMGQGASQVIGVACEDETDQHNVMSYHMVIKLCWVGAWLRGEGYDVSCRNGHVGCTANKNPAEPLSERETGYKIGENLAKHDLLVKYVTTDGDATSCAGLETALQNTLSPL
;
A
#
# COMPACT_ATOMS: atom_id res chain seq x y z
N MET A 1 9.31 -12.97 -18.26
CA MET A 1 9.67 -13.66 -17.00
C MET A 1 8.50 -13.61 -16.03
N ARG A 2 8.13 -14.71 -15.35
CA ARG A 2 7.14 -14.69 -14.25
C ARG A 2 7.89 -14.67 -12.92
N VAL A 3 7.43 -13.88 -11.97
CA VAL A 3 7.97 -13.82 -10.61
C VAL A 3 7.10 -14.72 -9.74
N VAL A 4 7.67 -15.80 -9.23
CA VAL A 4 6.95 -16.80 -8.42
C VAL A 4 7.79 -17.15 -7.20
N ASP A 5 7.11 -17.44 -6.09
CA ASP A 5 7.79 -17.99 -4.92
C ASP A 5 8.23 -19.43 -5.18
N LYS A 6 9.52 -19.71 -4.96
CA LYS A 6 10.11 -21.03 -5.22
C LYS A 6 9.53 -22.11 -4.30
N GLY A 7 9.33 -21.80 -3.02
CA GLY A 7 8.78 -22.73 -2.03
C GLY A 7 7.36 -23.14 -2.38
N LEU A 8 6.50 -22.14 -2.62
CA LEU A 8 5.11 -22.40 -3.03
C LEU A 8 5.02 -23.14 -4.37
N THR A 9 5.98 -22.93 -5.28
CA THR A 9 6.05 -23.67 -6.55
C THR A 9 6.39 -25.14 -6.33
N LEU A 10 7.32 -25.45 -5.41
CA LEU A 10 7.64 -26.84 -5.06
C LEU A 10 6.46 -27.53 -4.36
N ASP A 11 5.82 -26.84 -3.42
CA ASP A 11 4.63 -27.36 -2.72
C ASP A 11 3.48 -27.62 -3.68
N MET A 12 3.27 -26.70 -4.65
CA MET A 12 2.31 -26.88 -5.72
C MET A 12 2.63 -28.14 -6.54
N ILE A 13 3.88 -28.34 -6.96
CA ILE A 13 4.26 -29.52 -7.75
C ILE A 13 3.95 -30.80 -6.96
N ASN A 14 4.35 -30.87 -5.69
CA ASN A 14 4.07 -32.02 -4.84
C ASN A 14 2.56 -32.28 -4.69
N ASP A 15 1.77 -31.24 -4.43
CA ASP A 15 0.31 -31.34 -4.31
C ASP A 15 -0.35 -31.77 -5.64
N LEU A 16 0.16 -31.34 -6.79
CA LEU A 16 -0.32 -31.76 -8.11
C LEU A 16 -0.13 -33.27 -8.34
N TYR A 17 1.05 -33.80 -8.03
CA TYR A 17 1.31 -35.24 -8.18
C TYR A 17 0.44 -36.06 -7.22
N ILE A 18 0.31 -35.62 -5.96
CA ILE A 18 -0.52 -36.32 -4.96
C ILE A 18 -2.01 -36.28 -5.34
N SER A 19 -2.52 -35.13 -5.78
CA SER A 19 -3.92 -34.98 -6.15
C SER A 19 -4.25 -35.73 -7.44
N HIS A 20 -3.36 -35.74 -8.43
CA HIS A 20 -3.50 -36.52 -9.65
C HIS A 20 -3.40 -38.03 -9.42
N ALA A 21 -2.58 -38.49 -8.45
CA ALA A 21 -2.48 -39.91 -8.11
C ALA A 21 -3.81 -40.51 -7.61
N ARG A 22 -4.76 -39.67 -7.20
CA ARG A 22 -6.14 -40.10 -6.88
C ARG A 22 -6.98 -40.39 -8.13
N CYS A 23 -6.54 -39.94 -9.30
CA CYS A 23 -7.16 -40.25 -10.58
C CYS A 23 -6.64 -41.59 -11.11
N LYS A 24 -7.41 -42.23 -12.01
CA LYS A 24 -7.02 -43.48 -12.68
C LYS A 24 -5.90 -43.31 -13.72
N CYS A 25 -5.35 -42.09 -13.86
CA CYS A 25 -4.35 -41.77 -14.86
C CYS A 25 -2.96 -42.13 -14.33
N GLN A 26 -2.28 -43.06 -15.02
CA GLN A 26 -0.97 -43.55 -14.60
C GLN A 26 0.19 -42.61 -14.95
N LEU A 27 -0.01 -41.67 -15.87
CA LEU A 27 1.04 -40.80 -16.37
C LEU A 27 0.67 -39.33 -16.11
N ALA A 28 1.41 -38.71 -15.22
CA ALA A 28 1.24 -37.32 -14.85
C ALA A 28 1.94 -36.41 -15.88
N ASP A 29 1.15 -35.94 -16.85
CA ASP A 29 1.57 -34.95 -17.85
C ASP A 29 0.70 -33.71 -17.69
N PHE A 30 1.25 -32.70 -17.03
CA PHE A 30 0.54 -31.48 -16.66
C PHE A 30 0.77 -30.35 -17.66
N GLU A 31 -0.27 -29.55 -17.89
CA GLU A 31 -0.21 -28.27 -18.59
C GLU A 31 -0.86 -27.18 -17.75
N ILE A 32 -0.41 -25.94 -17.95
CA ILE A 32 -1.06 -24.78 -17.36
C ILE A 32 -2.35 -24.51 -18.13
N LYS A 33 -3.49 -24.68 -17.47
CA LYS A 33 -4.83 -24.40 -18.04
C LYS A 33 -5.21 -22.94 -17.94
N SER A 34 -4.87 -22.29 -16.83
CA SER A 34 -5.13 -20.86 -16.64
C SER A 34 -4.02 -20.18 -15.86
N GLU A 35 -3.66 -18.97 -16.31
CA GLU A 35 -2.75 -18.07 -15.61
C GLU A 35 -3.50 -16.79 -15.25
N THR A 36 -3.52 -16.45 -13.96
CA THR A 36 -4.08 -15.20 -13.47
C THR A 36 -2.98 -14.38 -12.81
N LYS A 37 -2.80 -13.15 -13.28
CA LYS A 37 -1.84 -12.20 -12.71
C LYS A 37 -2.50 -11.31 -11.65
N TRP A 38 -1.80 -11.06 -10.56
CA TRP A 38 -2.22 -10.19 -9.46
C TRP A 38 -1.10 -9.24 -9.02
N GLY A 39 -1.04 -8.05 -9.63
CA GLY A 39 0.12 -7.16 -9.50
C GLY A 39 1.35 -7.81 -10.13
N LEU A 40 2.32 -8.20 -9.31
CA LEU A 40 3.48 -9.00 -9.73
C LEU A 40 3.33 -10.50 -9.46
N GLY A 41 2.40 -10.88 -8.58
CA GLY A 41 2.15 -12.27 -8.22
C GLY A 41 1.38 -13.01 -9.30
N TRP A 42 1.56 -14.33 -9.34
CA TRP A 42 0.90 -15.23 -10.29
C TRP A 42 0.11 -16.30 -9.58
N SER A 43 -1.03 -16.67 -10.16
CA SER A 43 -1.79 -17.85 -9.78
C SER A 43 -2.02 -18.74 -10.98
N TRP A 44 -1.77 -20.03 -10.81
CA TRP A 44 -1.83 -21.03 -11.88
C TRP A 44 -2.83 -22.13 -11.54
N THR A 45 -3.53 -22.60 -12.57
CA THR A 45 -4.33 -23.82 -12.51
C THR A 45 -3.77 -24.80 -13.52
N PHE A 46 -3.59 -26.05 -13.12
CA PHE A 46 -3.06 -27.10 -13.97
C PHE A 46 -4.13 -28.08 -14.38
N GLY A 47 -4.01 -28.59 -15.60
CA GLY A 47 -4.79 -29.73 -16.08
C GLY A 47 -3.87 -30.86 -16.50
N CYS A 48 -4.34 -32.10 -16.36
CA CYS A 48 -3.67 -33.23 -17.01
C CYS A 48 -4.03 -33.24 -18.50
N LYS A 49 -3.05 -33.48 -19.38
CA LYS A 49 -3.33 -33.58 -20.83
C LYS A 49 -4.07 -34.86 -21.22
N ARG A 50 -4.02 -35.89 -20.37
CA ARG A 50 -4.50 -37.24 -20.67
C ARG A 50 -5.79 -37.62 -19.96
N CYS A 51 -6.14 -36.92 -18.88
CA CYS A 51 -7.38 -37.14 -18.17
C CYS A 51 -8.03 -35.80 -17.79
N ASN A 52 -9.27 -35.84 -17.35
CA ASN A 52 -10.04 -34.64 -16.99
C ASN A 52 -9.67 -34.06 -15.62
N PHE A 53 -8.48 -34.37 -15.09
CA PHE A 53 -8.00 -33.79 -13.86
C PHE A 53 -7.70 -32.30 -14.08
N ILE A 54 -8.30 -31.46 -13.23
CA ILE A 54 -8.03 -30.03 -13.13
C ILE A 54 -7.76 -29.73 -11.67
N SER A 55 -6.64 -29.05 -11.40
CA SER A 55 -6.24 -28.70 -10.05
C SER A 55 -7.06 -27.54 -9.51
N LYS A 56 -6.94 -27.30 -8.20
CA LYS A 56 -7.31 -26.00 -7.62
C LYS A 56 -6.36 -24.90 -8.14
N PRO A 57 -6.74 -23.62 -8.10
CA PRO A 57 -5.83 -22.53 -8.37
C PRO A 57 -4.79 -22.42 -7.25
N TYR A 58 -3.51 -22.47 -7.61
CA TYR A 58 -2.38 -22.25 -6.70
C TYR A 58 -1.95 -20.79 -6.78
N LYS A 59 -1.83 -20.13 -5.64
CA LYS A 59 -1.22 -18.80 -5.54
C LYS A 59 0.28 -19.00 -5.33
N LEU A 60 1.10 -18.49 -6.23
CA LEU A 60 2.56 -18.60 -6.18
C LEU A 60 3.19 -17.37 -5.53
N TYR A 61 2.47 -16.81 -4.57
CA TYR A 61 2.85 -15.62 -3.81
C TYR A 61 2.18 -15.67 -2.45
N HIS A 62 2.82 -15.10 -1.45
CA HIS A 62 2.24 -14.89 -0.12
C HIS A 62 1.29 -13.71 -0.13
N GLU A 63 0.17 -13.84 0.60
CA GLU A 63 -0.83 -12.79 0.75
C GLU A 63 -0.63 -12.02 2.05
N VAL A 64 -0.74 -10.71 1.98
CA VAL A 64 -0.71 -9.84 3.16
C VAL A 64 -2.01 -10.07 3.97
N PRO A 65 -1.93 -10.30 5.29
CA PRO A 65 -3.09 -10.36 6.16
C PRO A 65 -3.93 -9.07 6.05
N SER A 66 -5.25 -9.21 6.01
CA SER A 66 -6.18 -8.09 5.94
C SER A 66 -7.46 -8.49 6.65
N GLU A 67 -7.99 -7.58 7.48
CA GLU A 67 -9.27 -7.73 8.19
C GLU A 67 -10.47 -7.53 7.25
N HIS A 68 -10.27 -6.85 6.13
CA HIS A 68 -11.33 -6.58 5.17
C HIS A 68 -11.63 -7.78 4.27
N CYS A 69 -12.93 -7.96 3.99
CA CYS A 69 -13.41 -8.93 3.02
C CYS A 69 -12.97 -8.54 1.59
N GLY A 70 -12.35 -9.49 0.89
CA GLY A 70 -11.90 -9.30 -0.49
C GLY A 70 -10.60 -10.03 -0.82
N ARG A 71 -10.13 -9.82 -2.05
CA ARG A 71 -8.87 -10.40 -2.54
C ARG A 71 -7.68 -9.70 -1.87
N LYS A 72 -6.84 -10.47 -1.19
CA LYS A 72 -5.68 -9.96 -0.45
C LYS A 72 -4.55 -9.54 -1.38
N ALA A 73 -3.75 -8.56 -0.98
CA ALA A 73 -2.59 -8.11 -1.74
C ALA A 73 -1.48 -9.17 -1.70
N ALA A 74 -0.71 -9.30 -2.78
CA ALA A 74 0.52 -10.09 -2.76
C ALA A 74 1.61 -9.34 -1.97
N GLU A 75 2.34 -10.04 -1.12
CA GLU A 75 3.42 -9.47 -0.30
C GLU A 75 4.50 -8.80 -1.14
N MET A 76 4.88 -9.40 -2.28
CA MET A 76 5.84 -8.80 -3.22
C MET A 76 5.40 -7.43 -3.77
N ASN A 77 4.08 -7.20 -3.90
CA ASN A 77 3.57 -5.90 -4.34
C ASN A 77 3.82 -4.85 -3.26
N LEU A 78 3.65 -5.23 -1.98
CA LEU A 78 3.97 -4.36 -0.85
C LEU A 78 5.48 -4.13 -0.75
N GLY A 79 6.30 -5.17 -0.88
CA GLY A 79 7.76 -5.07 -0.83
C GLY A 79 8.35 -4.10 -1.86
N ILE A 80 7.89 -4.17 -3.12
CA ILE A 80 8.31 -3.18 -4.14
C ILE A 80 7.83 -1.77 -3.80
N GLN A 81 6.62 -1.61 -3.28
CA GLN A 81 6.12 -0.29 -2.86
C GLN A 81 6.93 0.27 -1.68
N THR A 82 7.31 -0.54 -0.71
CA THR A 82 8.20 -0.15 0.40
C THR A 82 9.60 0.20 -0.09
N GLY A 83 10.13 -0.53 -1.08
CA GLY A 83 11.41 -0.20 -1.71
C GLY A 83 11.35 1.14 -2.46
N LEU A 84 10.30 1.34 -3.27
CA LEU A 84 10.12 2.60 -4.00
C LEU A 84 9.98 3.78 -3.07
N TYR A 85 9.30 3.61 -1.95
CA TYR A 85 9.14 4.62 -0.91
C TYR A 85 10.48 5.14 -0.33
N GLN A 86 11.53 4.33 -0.32
CA GLN A 86 12.87 4.73 0.13
C GLN A 86 13.74 5.31 -1.00
N THR A 87 13.25 5.35 -2.23
CA THR A 87 13.98 5.79 -3.41
C THR A 87 13.26 6.98 -4.09
N PRO A 88 13.96 7.81 -4.86
CA PRO A 88 13.30 8.87 -5.64
C PRO A 88 12.50 8.33 -6.85
N LEU A 89 12.27 7.01 -6.95
CA LEU A 89 11.60 6.39 -8.09
C LEU A 89 10.08 6.38 -7.91
N GLY A 90 9.38 7.06 -8.82
CA GLY A 90 7.94 6.95 -8.95
C GLY A 90 7.48 5.60 -9.52
N ASN A 91 6.18 5.33 -9.40
CA ASN A 91 5.57 4.09 -9.88
C ASN A 91 5.79 3.82 -11.37
N ASP A 92 5.80 4.87 -12.20
CA ASP A 92 6.04 4.70 -13.65
C ASP A 92 7.48 4.32 -13.96
N GLN A 93 8.45 4.87 -13.22
CA GLN A 93 9.86 4.49 -13.34
C GLN A 93 10.09 3.05 -12.88
N ALA A 94 9.45 2.63 -11.78
CA ALA A 94 9.48 1.24 -11.34
C ALA A 94 8.92 0.26 -12.39
N ARG A 95 7.83 0.65 -13.06
CA ARG A 95 7.22 -0.15 -14.13
C ARG A 95 8.12 -0.23 -15.37
N LEU A 96 8.85 0.84 -15.68
CA LEU A 96 9.86 0.85 -16.73
C LEU A 96 10.99 -0.14 -16.40
N ILE A 97 11.53 -0.10 -15.17
CA ILE A 97 12.57 -1.03 -14.72
C ILE A 97 12.09 -2.48 -14.87
N LEU A 98 10.89 -2.81 -14.38
CA LEU A 98 10.31 -4.15 -14.50
C LEU A 98 10.19 -4.57 -15.98
N ALA A 99 9.69 -3.69 -16.84
CA ALA A 99 9.56 -3.96 -18.28
C ALA A 99 10.94 -4.20 -18.94
N CYS A 100 11.95 -3.41 -18.61
CA CYS A 100 13.33 -3.57 -19.10
C CYS A 100 13.94 -4.91 -18.66
N THR A 101 13.56 -5.42 -17.48
CA THR A 101 13.97 -6.77 -17.01
C THR A 101 13.14 -7.91 -17.58
N GLY A 102 12.19 -7.63 -18.50
CA GLY A 102 11.30 -8.64 -19.07
C GLY A 102 10.26 -9.18 -18.09
N ILE A 103 10.02 -8.49 -16.97
CA ILE A 103 8.95 -8.77 -16.02
C ILE A 103 7.74 -7.96 -16.45
N PRO A 104 6.59 -8.59 -16.76
CA PRO A 104 5.43 -7.84 -17.21
C PRO A 104 4.99 -6.93 -16.06
N PRO A 105 4.92 -5.61 -16.27
CA PRO A 105 4.63 -4.67 -15.19
C PRO A 105 3.17 -4.77 -14.74
N PRO A 106 2.84 -4.34 -13.51
CA PRO A 106 1.47 -4.17 -13.08
C PRO A 106 0.73 -3.12 -13.94
N ALA A 107 -0.60 -3.19 -13.95
CA ALA A 107 -1.46 -2.27 -14.72
C ALA A 107 -1.32 -0.81 -14.25
N ARG A 108 -1.51 0.15 -15.17
CA ARG A 108 -1.60 1.61 -14.85
C ARG A 108 -2.80 1.91 -13.95
N GLY A 109 -3.92 1.26 -14.26
CA GLY A 109 -5.18 1.32 -13.53
C GLY A 109 -5.15 0.51 -12.23
N ILE A 110 -4.02 0.53 -11.52
CA ILE A 110 -4.00 0.18 -10.10
C ILE A 110 -4.75 1.31 -9.38
N THR A 111 -6.06 1.21 -9.36
CA THR A 111 -6.83 1.35 -8.13
C THR A 111 -6.55 0.10 -7.28
N SER A 112 -5.28 -0.20 -6.94
CA SER A 112 -5.13 -1.03 -5.75
C SER A 112 -5.67 -0.18 -4.62
N ARG A 113 -6.42 -0.81 -3.73
CA ARG A 113 -6.72 -0.27 -2.41
C ARG A 113 -5.44 0.11 -1.62
N HIS A 114 -4.27 -0.19 -2.17
CA HIS A 114 -2.93 0.13 -1.69
C HIS A 114 -2.14 0.97 -2.71
N LYS A 115 -2.81 1.76 -3.56
CA LYS A 115 -2.15 2.87 -4.23
C LYS A 115 -1.82 3.79 -3.06
N MET A 116 -0.56 3.80 -2.63
CA MET A 116 -0.13 4.77 -1.63
C MET A 116 -0.41 6.14 -2.25
N GLY A 117 -1.43 6.82 -1.71
CA GLY A 117 -1.69 8.22 -2.01
C GLY A 117 -0.39 8.95 -1.73
N GLN A 118 0.17 9.52 -2.79
CA GLN A 118 1.52 10.07 -2.90
C GLN A 118 2.64 9.10 -2.43
N GLY A 119 3.69 8.94 -3.25
CA GLY A 119 4.95 8.31 -2.83
C GLY A 119 5.73 9.16 -1.82
N ALA A 120 5.04 9.97 -1.04
CA ALA A 120 5.63 10.88 -0.10
C ALA A 120 5.89 10.14 1.21
N SER A 121 7.12 10.28 1.70
CA SER A 121 7.55 9.71 2.97
C SER A 121 6.99 10.45 4.18
N GLN A 122 6.61 11.69 3.91
CA GLN A 122 6.06 12.66 4.81
C GLN A 122 5.13 13.59 4.04
N VAL A 123 4.10 14.11 4.71
CA VAL A 123 3.28 15.22 4.23
C VAL A 123 3.29 16.27 5.31
N ILE A 124 3.41 17.53 4.89
CA ILE A 124 3.26 18.70 5.76
C ILE A 124 2.14 19.52 5.15
N GLY A 125 0.99 19.56 5.83
CA GLY A 125 -0.04 20.54 5.53
C GLY A 125 0.24 21.80 6.33
N VAL A 126 0.23 22.95 5.67
CA VAL A 126 0.44 24.26 6.30
C VAL A 126 -0.77 25.12 5.98
N ALA A 127 -1.37 25.73 7.00
CA ALA A 127 -2.36 26.77 6.86
C ALA A 127 -1.69 28.11 7.16
N CYS A 128 -1.64 28.96 6.15
CA CYS A 128 -1.21 30.34 6.27
C CYS A 128 -2.44 31.24 6.22
N GLU A 129 -2.43 32.33 6.97
CA GLU A 129 -3.40 33.40 6.73
C GLU A 129 -3.07 34.14 5.42
N ASP A 130 -4.12 34.66 4.79
CA ASP A 130 -4.00 35.48 3.57
C ASP A 130 -4.71 36.83 3.73
N GLU A 131 -5.13 37.16 4.95
CA GLU A 131 -5.85 38.40 5.29
C GLU A 131 -4.87 39.54 5.64
N THR A 132 -3.61 39.25 5.93
CA THR A 132 -2.56 40.24 6.21
C THR A 132 -1.34 40.03 5.32
N ASP A 133 -0.61 41.12 5.04
CA ASP A 133 0.64 41.11 4.26
C ASP A 133 1.76 40.25 4.89
N GLN A 134 1.57 39.76 6.12
CA GLN A 134 2.56 38.96 6.83
C GLN A 134 2.51 37.47 6.46
N HIS A 135 1.38 36.99 5.93
CA HIS A 135 1.16 35.59 5.57
C HIS A 135 1.60 34.59 6.65
N ASN A 136 1.24 34.88 7.91
CA ASN A 136 1.69 34.09 9.04
C ASN A 136 1.20 32.64 8.94
N VAL A 137 2.05 31.70 9.37
CA VAL A 137 1.66 30.29 9.50
C VAL A 137 0.81 30.15 10.75
N MET A 138 -0.48 29.89 10.56
CA MET A 138 -1.47 29.78 11.63
C MET A 138 -1.51 28.37 12.24
N SER A 139 -1.30 27.35 11.41
CA SER A 139 -1.31 25.96 11.85
C SER A 139 -0.59 25.08 10.85
N TYR A 140 -0.04 23.97 11.31
CA TYR A 140 0.50 22.94 10.45
C TYR A 140 0.24 21.56 11.03
N HIS A 141 0.22 20.55 10.16
CA HIS A 141 0.19 19.16 10.56
C HIS A 141 1.17 18.36 9.71
N MET A 142 2.08 17.67 10.39
CA MET A 142 3.07 16.81 9.76
C MET A 142 2.69 15.34 9.98
N VAL A 143 2.60 14.60 8.89
CA VAL A 143 2.44 13.15 8.89
C VAL A 143 3.74 12.55 8.35
N ILE A 144 4.37 11.68 9.12
CA ILE A 144 5.66 11.07 8.81
C ILE A 144 5.59 9.57 9.05
N LYS A 145 6.00 8.79 8.04
CA LYS A 145 6.11 7.34 8.15
C LYS A 145 7.57 6.88 8.34
N LEU A 146 8.53 7.80 8.23
CA LEU A 146 9.94 7.53 8.41
C LEU A 146 10.33 7.48 9.89
N CYS A 147 11.10 6.46 10.23
CA CYS A 147 11.80 6.35 11.50
C CYS A 147 13.19 5.77 11.26
N TRP A 148 14.22 6.61 11.39
CA TRP A 148 15.61 6.19 11.19
C TRP A 148 16.05 5.18 12.25
N VAL A 149 15.72 5.44 13.53
CA VAL A 149 16.03 4.53 14.64
C VAL A 149 15.39 3.15 14.42
N GLY A 150 14.12 3.12 14.00
CA GLY A 150 13.43 1.86 13.71
C GLY A 150 14.02 1.15 12.50
N ALA A 151 14.48 1.88 11.48
CA ALA A 151 15.17 1.29 10.33
C ALA A 151 16.52 0.70 10.72
N TRP A 152 17.29 1.41 11.56
CA TRP A 152 18.57 0.94 12.08
C TRP A 152 18.40 -0.33 12.93
N LEU A 153 17.46 -0.34 13.87
CA LEU A 153 17.16 -1.51 14.70
C LEU A 153 16.75 -2.74 13.89
N ARG A 154 15.96 -2.57 12.81
CA ARG A 154 15.66 -3.67 11.88
C ARG A 154 16.90 -4.15 11.12
N GLY A 155 17.81 -3.26 10.78
CA GLY A 155 19.09 -3.60 10.15
C GLY A 155 19.98 -4.48 11.03
N GLU A 156 19.93 -4.26 12.35
CA GLU A 156 20.61 -5.10 13.36
C GLU A 156 19.87 -6.43 13.64
N GLY A 157 18.70 -6.66 13.02
CA GLY A 157 17.92 -7.89 13.16
C GLY A 157 16.87 -7.87 14.27
N TYR A 158 16.61 -6.72 14.91
CA TYR A 158 15.53 -6.61 15.88
C TYR A 158 14.17 -6.50 15.19
N ASP A 159 13.19 -7.26 15.69
CA ASP A 159 11.80 -7.16 15.24
C ASP A 159 11.12 -5.94 15.87
N VAL A 160 11.22 -4.80 15.19
CA VAL A 160 10.64 -3.53 15.64
C VAL A 160 9.59 -2.98 14.67
N SER A 161 8.41 -2.72 15.23
CA SER A 161 7.31 -2.04 14.54
C SER A 161 7.27 -0.54 14.89
N CYS A 162 7.07 0.30 13.87
CA CYS A 162 6.99 1.76 14.03
C CYS A 162 5.52 2.23 14.16
N ARG A 163 5.33 3.45 14.70
CA ARG A 163 4.08 4.08 15.24
C ARG A 163 3.98 4.08 16.77
N ASN A 164 5.13 4.38 17.38
CA ASN A 164 5.42 4.59 18.81
C ASN A 164 5.63 3.34 19.68
N GLY A 165 6.07 2.23 19.08
CA GLY A 165 6.48 0.99 19.77
C GLY A 165 7.96 0.89 20.16
N HIS A 166 8.74 1.97 20.06
CA HIS A 166 10.14 2.00 20.55
C HIS A 166 10.58 3.42 20.92
N VAL A 167 11.58 3.53 21.80
CA VAL A 167 12.16 4.82 22.19
C VAL A 167 12.77 5.50 20.97
N GLY A 168 12.47 6.80 20.79
CA GLY A 168 12.96 7.59 19.65
C GLY A 168 12.21 7.34 18.33
N CYS A 169 11.02 6.74 18.35
CA CYS A 169 10.20 6.58 17.16
C CYS A 169 9.70 7.94 16.65
N THR A 170 10.05 8.31 15.41
CA THR A 170 9.57 9.53 14.76
C THR A 170 8.35 9.29 13.87
N ALA A 171 8.07 8.06 13.48
CA ALA A 171 6.94 7.74 12.61
C ALA A 171 5.61 7.85 13.38
N ASN A 172 4.69 8.68 12.88
CA ASN A 172 3.35 8.85 13.45
C ASN A 172 2.25 8.15 12.63
N LYS A 173 2.61 7.57 11.48
CA LYS A 173 1.72 6.81 10.60
C LYS A 173 2.39 5.53 10.11
N ASN A 174 1.62 4.46 9.93
CA ASN A 174 2.20 3.20 9.48
C ASN A 174 2.66 3.33 8.01
N PRO A 175 3.73 2.62 7.62
CA PRO A 175 4.24 2.66 6.25
C PRO A 175 3.18 2.34 5.19
N ALA A 176 2.34 1.35 5.46
CA ALA A 176 1.31 0.86 4.55
C ALA A 176 0.02 1.71 4.52
N GLU A 177 -0.18 2.62 5.48
CA GLU A 177 -1.36 3.46 5.52
C GLU A 177 -1.27 4.61 4.51
N PRO A 178 -2.33 4.93 3.75
CA PRO A 178 -2.30 6.04 2.80
C PRO A 178 -2.16 7.39 3.52
N LEU A 179 -1.42 8.33 2.93
CA LEU A 179 -1.47 9.73 3.34
C LEU A 179 -2.77 10.33 2.80
N SER A 180 -3.48 11.07 3.66
CA SER A 180 -4.79 11.64 3.35
C SER A 180 -4.73 13.15 3.59
N GLU A 181 -4.95 13.88 2.52
CA GLU A 181 -4.97 15.34 2.55
C GLU A 181 -6.20 15.84 3.32
N ARG A 182 -7.36 15.17 3.18
CA ARG A 182 -8.55 15.40 4.00
C ARG A 182 -8.28 15.22 5.49
N GLU A 183 -7.54 14.17 5.88
CA GLU A 183 -7.16 13.94 7.29
C GLU A 183 -6.21 15.03 7.79
N THR A 184 -5.29 15.48 6.94
CA THR A 184 -4.38 16.59 7.24
C THR A 184 -5.15 17.89 7.47
N GLY A 185 -6.11 18.21 6.59
CA GLY A 185 -6.99 19.36 6.74
C GLY A 185 -7.86 19.30 8.00
N TYR A 186 -8.36 18.10 8.35
CA TYR A 186 -9.11 17.90 9.59
C TYR A 186 -8.25 18.21 10.84
N LYS A 187 -7.01 17.72 10.89
CA LYS A 187 -6.09 17.99 12.02
C LYS A 187 -5.72 19.46 12.13
N ILE A 188 -5.54 20.13 11.00
CA ILE A 188 -5.32 21.59 10.94
C ILE A 188 -6.55 22.33 11.50
N GLY A 189 -7.75 21.95 11.06
CA GLY A 189 -9.01 22.52 11.54
C GLY A 189 -9.24 22.31 13.04
N GLU A 190 -8.91 21.13 13.57
CA GLU A 190 -8.95 20.88 15.03
C GLU A 190 -8.01 21.82 15.80
N ASN A 191 -6.81 22.08 15.28
CA ASN A 191 -5.87 23.01 15.91
C ASN A 191 -6.39 24.45 15.85
N LEU A 192 -6.94 24.89 14.71
CA LEU A 192 -7.52 26.23 14.58
C LEU A 192 -8.72 26.42 15.52
N ALA A 193 -9.61 25.42 15.60
CA ALA A 193 -10.76 25.46 16.51
C ALA A 193 -10.35 25.53 17.98
N LYS A 194 -9.28 24.83 18.40
CA LYS A 194 -8.75 24.92 19.78
C LYS A 194 -8.25 26.31 20.15
N HIS A 195 -7.96 27.15 19.17
CA HIS A 195 -7.57 28.54 19.36
C HIS A 195 -8.73 29.52 19.12
N ASP A 196 -9.97 29.02 19.07
CA ASP A 196 -11.19 29.80 18.80
C ASP A 196 -11.11 30.62 17.50
N LEU A 197 -10.35 30.12 16.51
CA LEU A 197 -10.20 30.76 15.21
C LEU A 197 -11.30 30.28 14.25
N LEU A 198 -12.05 31.25 13.72
CA LEU A 198 -13.05 31.02 12.69
C LEU A 198 -12.42 31.16 11.31
N VAL A 199 -12.68 30.19 10.44
CA VAL A 199 -12.22 30.20 9.05
C VAL A 199 -13.43 30.43 8.15
N LYS A 200 -13.39 31.51 7.37
CA LYS A 200 -14.47 31.86 6.43
C LYS A 200 -14.23 31.32 5.03
N TYR A 201 -13.00 31.42 4.55
CA TYR A 201 -12.58 30.94 3.24
C TYR A 201 -11.29 30.14 3.36
N VAL A 202 -11.18 29.10 2.54
CA VAL A 202 -10.00 28.26 2.43
C VAL A 202 -9.66 28.16 0.96
N THR A 203 -8.43 28.54 0.62
CA THR A 203 -7.91 28.39 -0.74
C THR A 203 -6.99 27.18 -0.77
N THR A 204 -7.31 26.24 -1.65
CA THR A 204 -6.49 25.05 -1.91
C THR A 204 -6.28 24.89 -3.42
N ASP A 205 -5.42 23.96 -3.82
CA ASP A 205 -5.39 23.54 -5.23
C ASP A 205 -6.74 22.90 -5.64
N GLY A 206 -6.98 22.80 -6.95
CA GLY A 206 -8.31 22.48 -7.47
C GLY A 206 -8.80 21.06 -7.21
N ASP A 207 -7.90 20.13 -6.88
CA ASP A 207 -8.18 18.73 -6.54
C ASP A 207 -7.98 18.41 -5.05
N ALA A 208 -7.66 19.41 -4.22
CA ALA A 208 -7.50 19.25 -2.79
C ALA A 208 -8.76 18.78 -2.08
N THR A 209 -8.56 17.91 -1.11
CA THR A 209 -9.60 17.46 -0.17
C THR A 209 -9.41 18.01 1.25
N SER A 210 -8.36 18.78 1.48
CA SER A 210 -8.07 19.42 2.78
C SER A 210 -9.18 20.38 3.24
N CYS A 211 -9.79 21.14 2.33
CA CYS A 211 -10.91 22.06 2.66
C CYS A 211 -12.08 21.30 3.31
N ALA A 212 -12.51 20.18 2.73
CA ALA A 212 -13.60 19.36 3.27
C ALA A 212 -13.24 18.77 4.66
N GLY A 213 -11.97 18.43 4.86
CA GLY A 213 -11.47 17.96 6.16
C GLY A 213 -11.55 19.05 7.23
N LEU A 214 -11.08 20.25 6.89
CA LEU A 214 -11.06 21.42 7.76
C LEU A 214 -12.48 21.85 8.16
N GLU A 215 -13.40 21.94 7.20
CA GLU A 215 -14.80 22.26 7.46
C GLU A 215 -15.44 21.28 8.45
N THR A 216 -15.23 19.98 8.22
CA THR A 216 -15.73 18.92 9.14
C THR A 216 -15.18 19.11 10.55
N ALA A 217 -13.89 19.47 10.69
CA ALA A 217 -13.27 19.68 12.00
C ALA A 217 -13.84 20.89 12.74
N LEU A 218 -14.01 22.02 12.04
CA LEU A 218 -14.57 23.24 12.64
C LEU A 218 -16.01 23.03 13.08
N GLN A 219 -16.85 22.38 12.26
CA GLN A 219 -18.23 22.05 12.61
C GLN A 219 -18.30 21.20 13.89
N ASN A 220 -17.52 20.12 13.97
CA ASN A 220 -17.54 19.21 15.12
C ASN A 220 -17.03 19.85 16.42
N THR A 221 -16.13 20.84 16.32
CA THR A 221 -15.44 21.40 17.50
C THR A 221 -16.08 22.68 18.01
N LEU A 222 -16.58 23.54 17.12
CA LEU A 222 -17.15 24.86 17.46
C LEU A 222 -18.68 24.86 17.53
N SER A 223 -19.35 23.81 17.06
CA SER A 223 -20.80 23.65 17.14
C SER A 223 -21.13 22.21 17.59
N PRO A 224 -20.83 21.83 18.84
CA PRO A 224 -21.22 20.53 19.35
C PRO A 224 -22.74 20.50 19.49
N LEU A 225 -23.44 19.83 18.58
CA LEU A 225 -24.80 19.34 18.78
C LEU A 225 -24.75 18.01 19.54
#